data_AF-A0A829QJW4-F1
#
_entry.id   AF-A0A829QJW4-F1
#
_cell.length_a   1.000
_cell.length_b   1.000
_cell.length_c   1.000
_cell.angle_alpha   90.00
_cell.angle_beta   90.00
_cell.angle_gamma   90.00
#
_symmetry.space_group_name_H-M   'P 1'
#
loop_
_entity.id
_entity.type
_entity.pdbx_description
1 polymer ?
#
loop_
_entity_poly.entity_id
_entity_poly.type
_entity_poly.pdbx_seq_one_letter_code
_entity_poly.pdbx_strand_id
1 'polypeptide(L)'
;MTQPFTDAIAEAEKLVASAPHIESEADLLEGLEYLAGSIAASLHLVYNFSTEHPVLLSGTGPFTKMGLDNPDFLYFATQIDGHHDYVLSGTRGSTVDLNFQLLDSAYTDRDVPESVTAFDDRNLAIHEDGSYRVSIGAAPVTGCDTHIPIAPRPAQLIVREAYNDWTENRGTVAISRADTLGIGAAPLTKEFVLGRYIGAGHHLINRVKTWLQFPQWFYMNNPPNVFEPPRITPGGLSSQFSSVGYFELEPGQALMVTVPKSDAPYQGFQLGSMWYVSLDYINHQTSLNSHQSHVDPDGKIRLVISDQNPGVVNWIETVGHRRGFLKFRWQRTNRPILDEDGPAGRSGGLRPHQSLATVPRRPHRHRAAVAVPNRCPTNGRGDPNAGLAVKPHESVRTPRQACLVRWLRGVFHRAAAPAGRRGRRGAARRQRRCSRSPDVVAARTPPSPTGAQ
;
A
#
# COMPACT_ATOMS: atom_id res chain seq x y z
N MET A 1 21.22 19.91 5.56
CA MET A 1 19.74 19.92 5.51
C MET A 1 19.21 18.52 5.25
N THR A 2 19.57 17.88 4.14
CA THR A 2 19.04 16.57 3.72
C THR A 2 19.78 15.35 4.28
N GLN A 3 20.97 15.53 4.87
CA GLN A 3 21.83 14.43 5.35
C GLN A 3 21.09 13.36 6.18
N PRO A 4 20.23 13.71 7.17
CA PRO A 4 19.52 12.69 7.95
C PRO A 4 18.66 11.76 7.10
N PHE A 5 18.05 12.28 6.03
CA PHE A 5 17.25 11.47 5.11
C PHE A 5 18.12 10.60 4.21
N THR A 6 19.26 11.13 3.72
CA THR A 6 20.24 10.36 2.94
C THR A 6 20.81 9.19 3.75
N ASP A 7 21.12 9.41 5.03
CA ASP A 7 21.60 8.35 5.91
C ASP A 7 20.53 7.27 6.14
N ALA A 8 19.27 7.69 6.32
CA ALA A 8 18.14 6.77 6.46
C ALA A 8 17.88 5.94 5.19
N ILE A 9 18.09 6.49 3.99
CA ILE A 9 18.02 5.73 2.74
C ILE A 9 19.08 4.62 2.74
N ALA A 10 20.31 4.92 3.10
CA ALA A 10 21.40 3.95 3.15
C ALA A 10 21.16 2.86 4.22
N GLU A 11 20.53 3.20 5.36
CA GLU A 11 20.09 2.21 6.35
C GLU A 11 18.96 1.32 5.80
N ALA A 12 17.94 1.92 5.20
CA ALA A 12 16.81 1.20 4.63
C ALA A 12 17.22 0.24 3.51
N GLU A 13 18.19 0.63 2.67
CA GLU A 13 18.79 -0.25 1.66
C GLU A 13 19.45 -1.47 2.28
N LYS A 14 20.19 -1.32 3.37
CA LYS A 14 20.79 -2.47 4.09
C LYS A 14 19.73 -3.39 4.68
N LEU A 15 18.63 -2.85 5.21
CA LEU A 15 17.52 -3.65 5.72
C LEU A 15 16.86 -4.46 4.61
N VAL A 16 16.62 -3.84 3.44
CA VAL A 16 16.08 -4.52 2.26
C VAL A 16 17.05 -5.59 1.77
N ALA A 17 18.32 -5.25 1.55
CA ALA A 17 19.33 -6.17 1.01
C ALA A 17 19.65 -7.35 1.94
N SER A 18 19.27 -7.29 3.22
CA SER A 18 19.45 -8.36 4.21
C SER A 18 18.16 -9.10 4.55
N ALA A 19 17.06 -8.84 3.83
CA ALA A 19 15.79 -9.51 4.10
C ALA A 19 15.90 -11.03 3.92
N PRO A 20 15.41 -11.84 4.89
CA PRO A 20 15.66 -13.28 4.93
C PRO A 20 14.90 -14.08 3.86
N HIS A 21 13.91 -13.46 3.21
CA HIS A 21 13.09 -14.13 2.19
C HIS A 21 13.68 -14.03 0.77
N ILE A 22 14.80 -13.33 0.59
CA ILE A 22 15.51 -13.23 -0.70
C ILE A 22 16.14 -14.59 -1.02
N GLU A 23 15.70 -15.20 -2.12
CA GLU A 23 16.26 -16.46 -2.64
C GLU A 23 16.92 -16.29 -4.01
N SER A 24 16.64 -15.19 -4.69
CA SER A 24 17.11 -14.89 -6.04
C SER A 24 17.47 -13.42 -6.21
N GLU A 25 18.18 -13.11 -7.32
CA GLU A 25 18.43 -11.72 -7.72
C GLU A 25 17.12 -10.97 -8.00
N ALA A 26 16.11 -11.65 -8.53
CA ALA A 26 14.80 -11.03 -8.79
C ALA A 26 14.13 -10.55 -7.50
N ASP A 27 14.18 -11.33 -6.42
CA ASP A 27 13.62 -10.91 -5.11
C ASP A 27 14.31 -9.65 -4.59
N LEU A 28 15.65 -9.59 -4.70
CA LEU A 28 16.42 -8.42 -4.28
C LEU A 28 16.06 -7.18 -5.11
N LEU A 29 15.98 -7.33 -6.44
CA LEU A 29 15.65 -6.21 -7.33
C LEU A 29 14.24 -5.68 -7.08
N GLU A 30 13.26 -6.56 -6.84
CA GLU A 30 11.91 -6.15 -6.43
C GLU A 30 11.94 -5.40 -5.08
N GLY A 31 12.77 -5.84 -4.14
CA GLY A 31 12.97 -5.16 -2.86
C GLY A 31 13.53 -3.75 -3.00
N LEU A 32 14.46 -3.54 -3.94
CA LEU A 32 15.02 -2.23 -4.25
C LEU A 32 13.99 -1.32 -4.95
N GLU A 33 13.08 -1.88 -5.74
CA GLU A 33 11.94 -1.14 -6.29
C GLU A 33 10.95 -0.75 -5.16
N TYR A 34 10.64 -1.67 -4.26
CA TYR A 34 9.85 -1.39 -3.05
C TYR A 34 10.47 -0.27 -2.20
N LEU A 35 11.81 -0.27 -2.05
CA LEU A 35 12.54 0.80 -1.37
C LEU A 35 12.32 2.16 -2.06
N ALA A 36 12.43 2.22 -3.39
CA ALA A 36 12.21 3.45 -4.14
C ALA A 36 10.79 4.02 -3.92
N GLY A 37 9.76 3.17 -3.95
CA GLY A 37 8.39 3.57 -3.62
C GLY A 37 8.24 4.04 -2.17
N SER A 38 8.94 3.40 -1.23
CA SER A 38 8.94 3.79 0.19
C SER A 38 9.63 5.13 0.45
N ILE A 39 10.71 5.44 -0.29
CA ILE A 39 11.39 6.75 -0.27
C ILE A 39 10.42 7.84 -0.75
N ALA A 40 9.77 7.62 -1.89
CA ALA A 40 8.81 8.55 -2.47
C ALA A 40 7.62 8.80 -1.51
N ALA A 41 7.05 7.73 -0.95
CA ALA A 41 5.95 7.81 0.00
C ALA A 41 6.33 8.57 1.27
N SER A 42 7.52 8.31 1.83
CA SER A 42 7.96 8.92 3.10
C SER A 42 8.18 10.41 2.96
N LEU A 43 8.79 10.87 1.87
CA LEU A 43 8.87 12.30 1.56
C LEU A 43 7.49 12.90 1.33
N HIS A 44 6.64 12.26 0.53
CA HIS A 44 5.31 12.80 0.23
C HIS A 44 4.45 12.96 1.49
N LEU A 45 4.38 11.94 2.33
CA LEU A 45 3.56 11.94 3.54
C LEU A 45 4.10 12.89 4.61
N VAL A 46 5.40 12.82 4.89
CA VAL A 46 5.97 13.62 5.98
C VAL A 46 6.12 15.08 5.58
N TYR A 47 6.42 15.40 4.32
CA TYR A 47 6.66 16.79 3.93
C TYR A 47 5.37 17.59 3.73
N ASN A 48 4.31 16.95 3.25
CA ASN A 48 3.02 17.61 2.99
C ASN A 48 2.04 17.56 4.17
N PHE A 49 2.39 16.85 5.24
CA PHE A 49 1.61 16.81 6.48
C PHE A 49 1.45 18.21 7.09
N SER A 50 0.30 18.52 7.70
CA SER A 50 0.12 19.72 8.52
C SER A 50 -0.96 19.49 9.58
N THR A 51 -0.67 19.84 10.83
CA THR A 51 -1.65 19.82 11.94
C THR A 51 -2.64 20.98 11.88
N GLU A 52 -2.22 22.11 11.30
CA GLU A 52 -3.03 23.32 11.18
C GLU A 52 -3.86 23.31 9.90
N HIS A 53 -3.34 22.73 8.83
CA HIS A 53 -3.99 22.67 7.51
C HIS A 53 -3.98 21.23 6.99
N PRO A 54 -4.73 20.32 7.63
CA PRO A 54 -4.71 18.91 7.27
C PRO A 54 -5.14 18.72 5.81
N VAL A 55 -4.41 17.88 5.11
CA VAL A 55 -4.72 17.44 3.75
C VAL A 55 -4.75 15.93 3.73
N LEU A 56 -5.72 15.36 3.03
CA LEU A 56 -5.78 13.94 2.74
C LEU A 56 -4.76 13.58 1.66
N LEU A 57 -3.71 12.86 2.05
CA LEU A 57 -2.60 12.48 1.18
C LEU A 57 -2.71 11.01 0.78
N SER A 58 -2.39 10.72 -0.48
CA SER A 58 -2.29 9.33 -0.98
C SER A 58 -0.88 8.81 -0.76
N GLY A 59 -0.68 8.05 0.33
CA GLY A 59 0.59 7.41 0.68
C GLY A 59 0.77 5.97 0.20
N THR A 60 -0.27 5.41 -0.42
CA THR A 60 -0.33 4.03 -0.88
C THR A 60 -1.09 3.98 -2.18
N GLY A 61 -0.48 3.34 -3.18
CA GLY A 61 -1.00 3.19 -4.52
C GLY A 61 0.03 2.48 -5.38
N PRO A 62 -0.14 2.48 -6.71
CA PRO A 62 0.64 1.62 -7.59
C PRO A 62 2.16 1.85 -7.54
N PHE A 63 2.59 3.06 -7.17
CA PHE A 63 4.00 3.46 -7.11
C PHE A 63 4.54 3.68 -5.68
N THR A 64 3.69 3.46 -4.67
CA THR A 64 4.00 3.69 -3.25
C THR A 64 3.39 2.58 -2.37
N LYS A 65 3.40 1.35 -2.89
CA LYS A 65 2.76 0.17 -2.27
C LYS A 65 3.25 -0.10 -0.86
N MET A 66 2.36 -0.61 -0.01
CA MET A 66 2.68 -1.11 1.33
C MET A 66 1.54 -1.94 1.88
N GLY A 67 1.83 -2.80 2.86
CA GLY A 67 0.80 -3.41 3.69
C GLY A 67 -0.15 -4.34 2.93
N LEU A 68 0.34 -4.93 1.85
CA LEU A 68 -0.42 -5.70 0.88
C LEU A 68 -1.63 -4.88 0.40
N ASP A 69 -1.34 -3.71 -0.18
CA ASP A 69 -2.32 -2.75 -0.68
C ASP A 69 -3.33 -3.43 -1.61
N ASN A 70 -4.61 -3.06 -1.47
CA ASN A 70 -5.66 -3.64 -2.31
C ASN A 70 -5.73 -2.92 -3.68
N PRO A 71 -5.58 -3.66 -4.81
CA PRO A 71 -5.68 -3.09 -6.15
C PRO A 71 -6.96 -2.31 -6.47
N ASP A 72 -8.05 -2.63 -5.77
CA ASP A 72 -9.36 -2.01 -5.99
C ASP A 72 -9.61 -0.76 -5.11
N PHE A 73 -8.59 -0.31 -4.37
CA PHE A 73 -8.76 0.68 -3.29
C PHE A 73 -7.95 1.93 -3.52
N LEU A 74 -8.57 3.06 -3.20
CA LEU A 74 -7.88 4.32 -2.98
C LEU A 74 -7.68 4.53 -1.49
N TYR A 75 -6.48 4.95 -1.11
CA TYR A 75 -6.09 5.18 0.28
C TYR A 75 -5.70 6.64 0.47
N PHE A 76 -6.32 7.29 1.45
CA PHE A 76 -5.96 8.62 1.86
C PHE A 76 -5.73 8.66 3.37
N ALA A 77 -4.80 9.47 3.82
CA ALA A 77 -4.58 9.65 5.24
C ALA A 77 -4.16 11.08 5.58
N THR A 78 -4.44 11.48 6.81
CA THR A 78 -3.90 12.69 7.43
C THR A 78 -3.77 12.48 8.93
N GLN A 79 -2.88 13.23 9.59
CA GLN A 79 -2.90 13.26 11.06
C GLN A 79 -3.78 14.41 11.52
N ILE A 80 -4.50 14.16 12.61
CA ILE A 80 -5.32 15.12 13.33
C ILE A 80 -4.96 15.07 14.81
N ASP A 81 -5.45 16.03 15.59
CA ASP A 81 -5.25 16.07 17.03
C ASP A 81 -6.58 16.41 17.69
N GLY A 82 -7.09 15.54 18.57
CA GLY A 82 -8.38 15.75 19.24
C GLY A 82 -8.44 16.91 20.22
N HIS A 83 -7.34 17.65 20.41
CA HIS A 83 -7.38 19.00 21.00
C HIS A 83 -8.07 20.04 20.09
N HIS A 84 -8.35 19.69 18.83
CA HIS A 84 -8.98 20.56 17.84
C HIS A 84 -10.20 19.89 17.20
N ASP A 85 -11.08 20.73 16.65
CA ASP A 85 -12.26 20.28 15.91
C ASP A 85 -12.02 20.40 14.40
N TYR A 86 -12.50 19.42 13.66
CA TYR A 86 -12.33 19.28 12.22
C TYR A 86 -13.68 19.10 11.53
N VAL A 87 -13.77 19.55 10.29
CA VAL A 87 -14.90 19.29 9.39
C VAL A 87 -14.42 18.42 8.24
N LEU A 88 -14.96 17.21 8.17
CA LEU A 88 -14.85 16.31 7.03
C LEU A 88 -16.08 16.50 6.15
N SER A 89 -15.90 16.75 4.86
CA SER A 89 -17.01 17.01 3.94
C SER A 89 -16.72 16.50 2.55
N GLY A 90 -17.76 16.31 1.77
CA GLY A 90 -17.61 15.75 0.45
C GLY A 90 -18.90 15.39 -0.24
N THR A 91 -18.78 14.56 -1.26
CA THR A 91 -19.89 13.91 -1.97
C THR A 91 -19.64 12.41 -2.01
N ARG A 92 -20.66 11.58 -1.88
CA ARG A 92 -20.48 10.13 -1.70
C ARG A 92 -19.96 9.41 -2.95
N GLY A 93 -20.41 9.79 -4.15
CA GLY A 93 -20.17 9.03 -5.37
C GLY A 93 -20.91 7.69 -5.41
N SER A 94 -20.44 6.76 -6.24
CA SER A 94 -21.06 5.44 -6.46
C SER A 94 -20.14 4.25 -6.15
N THR A 95 -18.98 4.50 -5.56
CA THR A 95 -18.02 3.47 -5.16
C THR A 95 -18.63 2.51 -4.15
N VAL A 96 -18.29 1.22 -4.23
CA VAL A 96 -18.95 0.20 -3.41
C VAL A 96 -18.79 0.40 -1.90
N ASP A 97 -17.64 0.94 -1.46
CA ASP A 97 -17.38 1.27 -0.06
C ASP A 97 -16.63 2.60 0.08
N LEU A 98 -16.96 3.34 1.13
CA LEU A 98 -16.20 4.49 1.60
C LEU A 98 -16.14 4.38 3.13
N ASN A 99 -14.97 3.99 3.64
CA ASN A 99 -14.74 3.79 5.06
C ASN A 99 -13.67 4.74 5.62
N PHE A 100 -13.84 5.03 6.90
CA PHE A 100 -13.03 5.92 7.70
C PHE A 100 -12.55 5.17 8.92
N GLN A 101 -11.29 5.34 9.26
CA GLN A 101 -10.69 4.75 10.46
C GLN A 101 -9.82 5.78 11.15
N LEU A 102 -10.02 5.91 12.45
CA LEU A 102 -9.20 6.70 13.34
C LEU A 102 -8.31 5.77 14.16
N LEU A 103 -7.01 5.93 13.97
CA LEU A 103 -5.99 5.19 14.71
C LEU A 103 -5.35 6.11 15.76
N ASP A 104 -5.08 5.59 16.94
CA ASP A 104 -4.44 6.35 18.03
C ASP A 104 -2.94 6.60 17.83
N SER A 105 -2.34 5.90 16.88
CA SER A 105 -0.92 5.88 16.63
C SER A 105 -0.63 5.41 15.20
N ALA A 106 0.65 5.45 14.81
CA ALA A 106 1.11 4.90 13.54
C ALA A 106 1.57 3.45 13.71
N TYR A 107 1.58 2.68 12.61
CA TYR A 107 2.19 1.36 12.58
C TYR A 107 3.69 1.42 12.88
N THR A 108 4.17 0.43 13.65
CA THR A 108 5.58 0.23 13.93
C THR A 108 5.97 -1.24 13.74
N ASP A 109 7.27 -1.53 13.81
CA ASP A 109 7.83 -2.88 13.79
C ASP A 109 7.63 -3.65 15.10
N ARG A 110 6.89 -3.09 16.06
CA ARG A 110 6.59 -3.72 17.36
C ARG A 110 5.10 -3.83 17.61
N ASP A 111 4.35 -2.82 17.19
CA ASP A 111 2.97 -2.63 17.58
C ASP A 111 2.08 -2.30 16.37
N VAL A 112 0.87 -2.84 16.43
CA VAL A 112 -0.24 -2.51 15.54
C VAL A 112 -1.12 -1.48 16.25
N PRO A 113 -1.43 -0.33 15.63
CA PRO A 113 -2.18 0.75 16.27
C PRO A 113 -3.62 0.31 16.59
N GLU A 114 -4.16 0.81 17.70
CA GLU A 114 -5.53 0.52 18.09
C GLU A 114 -6.50 1.32 17.21
N SER A 115 -7.55 0.64 16.72
CA SER A 115 -8.65 1.29 16.02
C SER A 115 -9.57 1.95 17.04
N VAL A 116 -9.38 3.26 17.26
CA VAL A 116 -10.20 4.06 18.19
C VAL A 116 -11.65 4.11 17.71
N THR A 117 -11.84 4.31 16.41
CA THR A 117 -13.16 4.34 15.78
C THR A 117 -13.02 3.97 14.32
N ALA A 118 -13.96 3.18 13.80
CA ALA A 118 -14.12 2.97 12.37
C ALA A 118 -15.59 3.08 12.01
N PHE A 119 -15.88 3.68 10.87
CA PHE A 119 -17.22 3.87 10.35
C PHE A 119 -17.18 3.90 8.83
N ASP A 120 -18.32 3.74 8.20
CA ASP A 120 -18.44 3.86 6.74
C ASP A 120 -19.56 4.83 6.37
N ASP A 121 -19.79 4.98 5.07
CA ASP A 121 -20.84 5.82 4.51
C ASP A 121 -22.25 5.58 5.10
N ARG A 122 -22.56 4.40 5.65
CA ARG A 122 -23.86 4.12 6.30
C ARG A 122 -24.04 4.90 7.59
N ASN A 123 -22.95 5.39 8.16
CA ASN A 123 -22.94 6.25 9.34
C ASN A 123 -22.99 7.75 8.98
N LEU A 124 -23.02 8.09 7.70
CA LEU A 124 -23.08 9.48 7.23
C LEU A 124 -24.52 9.88 6.91
N ALA A 125 -24.91 11.09 7.32
CA ALA A 125 -26.08 11.74 6.77
C ALA A 125 -25.73 12.29 5.37
N ILE A 126 -26.09 11.53 4.33
CA ILE A 126 -25.88 11.89 2.93
C ILE A 126 -27.16 12.57 2.42
N HIS A 127 -27.02 13.80 1.95
CA HIS A 127 -28.11 14.60 1.39
C HIS A 127 -28.52 14.12 -0.01
N GLU A 128 -29.67 14.57 -0.50
CA GLU A 128 -30.21 14.20 -1.82
C GLU A 128 -29.24 14.53 -2.97
N ASP A 129 -28.47 15.61 -2.84
CA ASP A 129 -27.42 16.00 -3.79
C ASP A 129 -26.12 15.16 -3.67
N GLY A 130 -26.12 14.18 -2.76
CA GLY A 130 -25.00 13.29 -2.47
C GLY A 130 -23.95 13.90 -1.53
N SER A 131 -24.15 15.12 -1.05
CA SER A 131 -23.21 15.80 -0.14
C SER A 131 -23.31 15.27 1.29
N TYR A 132 -22.24 15.43 2.07
CA TYR A 132 -22.22 15.13 3.50
C TYR A 132 -21.23 16.05 4.24
N ARG A 133 -21.51 16.29 5.54
CA ARG A 133 -20.65 17.08 6.43
C ARG A 133 -20.62 16.46 7.84
N VAL A 134 -19.42 16.16 8.33
CA VAL A 134 -19.16 15.50 9.61
C VAL A 134 -18.17 16.33 10.43
N SER A 135 -18.47 16.55 11.71
CA SER A 135 -17.50 17.11 12.64
C SER A 135 -16.75 16.01 13.38
N ILE A 136 -15.43 16.13 13.47
CA ILE A 136 -14.55 15.22 14.23
C ILE A 136 -13.81 16.05 15.26
N GLY A 137 -13.90 15.72 16.55
CA GLY A 137 -13.26 16.53 17.60
C GLY A 137 -13.88 16.33 18.98
N ALA A 138 -13.69 17.33 19.85
CA ALA A 138 -14.28 17.33 21.19
C ALA A 138 -15.73 17.82 21.18
N ALA A 139 -16.08 18.70 20.22
CA ALA A 139 -17.41 19.29 20.11
C ALA A 139 -17.99 19.18 18.69
N PRO A 140 -19.33 19.12 18.56
CA PRO A 140 -19.99 19.29 17.27
C PRO A 140 -19.68 20.66 16.66
N VAL A 141 -19.45 20.69 15.34
CA VAL A 141 -19.26 21.95 14.59
C VAL A 141 -20.56 22.30 13.86
N THR A 142 -20.99 23.56 13.96
CA THR A 142 -22.22 24.05 13.32
C THR A 142 -22.26 23.74 11.82
N GLY A 143 -23.41 23.24 11.36
CA GLY A 143 -23.61 22.86 9.96
C GLY A 143 -23.01 21.50 9.57
N CYS A 144 -22.64 20.67 10.55
CA CYS A 144 -22.39 19.25 10.34
C CYS A 144 -23.60 18.43 10.85
N ASP A 145 -23.98 17.41 10.09
CA ASP A 145 -25.14 16.57 10.39
C ASP A 145 -24.79 15.41 11.33
N THR A 146 -23.51 15.06 11.38
CA THR A 146 -22.97 13.96 12.19
C THR A 146 -21.75 14.44 12.95
N HIS A 147 -21.58 13.95 14.18
CA HIS A 147 -20.39 14.22 14.99
C HIS A 147 -19.72 12.91 15.44
N ILE A 148 -18.41 12.83 15.24
CA ILE A 148 -17.55 11.74 15.69
C ILE A 148 -16.63 12.27 16.80
N PRO A 149 -16.83 11.88 18.07
CA PRO A 149 -15.98 12.33 19.16
C PRO A 149 -14.62 11.63 19.11
N ILE A 150 -13.55 12.36 19.41
CA ILE A 150 -12.20 11.79 19.58
C ILE A 150 -11.55 12.28 20.88
N ALA A 151 -10.67 11.47 21.45
CA ALA A 151 -9.92 11.84 22.63
C ALA A 151 -8.93 12.98 22.35
N PRO A 152 -8.63 13.86 23.32
CA PRO A 152 -7.73 15.01 23.17
C PRO A 152 -6.27 14.56 23.08
N ARG A 153 -5.89 13.98 21.95
CA ARG A 153 -4.56 13.46 21.62
C ARG A 153 -4.40 13.31 20.10
N PRO A 154 -3.15 13.16 19.60
CA PRO A 154 -2.91 12.84 18.19
C PRO A 154 -3.62 11.57 17.74
N ALA A 155 -4.08 11.58 16.49
CA ALA A 155 -4.69 10.45 15.82
C ALA A 155 -4.43 10.51 14.31
N GLN A 156 -4.47 9.36 13.64
CA GLN A 156 -4.44 9.29 12.18
C GLN A 156 -5.83 8.99 11.65
N LEU A 157 -6.35 9.87 10.79
CA LEU A 157 -7.54 9.59 9.98
C LEU A 157 -7.10 8.92 8.68
N ILE A 158 -7.58 7.69 8.46
CA ILE A 158 -7.43 6.93 7.22
C ILE A 158 -8.79 6.86 6.54
N VAL A 159 -8.81 7.14 5.25
CA VAL A 159 -9.95 6.96 4.36
C VAL A 159 -9.59 5.88 3.36
N ARG A 160 -10.46 4.89 3.20
CA ARG A 160 -10.32 3.88 2.15
C ARG A 160 -11.60 3.88 1.32
N GLU A 161 -11.42 3.99 0.01
CA GLU A 161 -12.52 3.97 -0.95
C GLU A 161 -12.35 2.77 -1.85
N ALA A 162 -13.32 1.87 -1.85
CA ALA A 162 -13.29 0.61 -2.57
C ALA A 162 -14.11 0.69 -3.85
N TYR A 163 -13.58 0.10 -4.91
CA TYR A 163 -14.30 -0.13 -6.15
C TYR A 163 -14.66 -1.61 -6.28
N ASN A 164 -15.90 -1.93 -6.63
CA ASN A 164 -16.23 -3.28 -7.10
C ASN A 164 -16.15 -3.34 -8.63
N ASP A 165 -16.72 -2.33 -9.28
CA ASP A 165 -16.51 -2.03 -10.70
C ASP A 165 -15.70 -0.74 -10.84
N TRP A 166 -14.58 -0.79 -11.57
CA TRP A 166 -13.72 0.38 -11.79
C TRP A 166 -14.36 1.45 -12.70
N THR A 167 -15.55 1.20 -13.24
CA THR A 167 -16.36 2.23 -13.90
C THR A 167 -17.21 3.06 -12.94
N GLU A 168 -17.23 2.71 -11.64
CA GLU A 168 -17.89 3.50 -10.59
C GLU A 168 -17.31 4.93 -10.54
N ASN A 169 -18.15 5.89 -10.15
CA ASN A 169 -17.75 7.29 -10.04
C ASN A 169 -17.34 7.60 -8.61
N ARG A 170 -16.13 8.13 -8.45
CA ARG A 170 -15.63 8.57 -7.16
C ARG A 170 -16.43 9.76 -6.63
N GLY A 171 -16.61 9.78 -5.32
CA GLY A 171 -17.01 10.97 -4.60
C GLY A 171 -15.86 11.98 -4.40
N THR A 172 -16.09 12.92 -3.49
CA THR A 172 -15.05 13.83 -2.97
C THR A 172 -14.94 13.65 -1.46
N VAL A 173 -13.74 13.83 -0.93
CA VAL A 173 -13.49 13.85 0.52
C VAL A 173 -12.48 14.96 0.79
N ALA A 174 -12.84 15.87 1.68
CA ALA A 174 -12.01 16.99 2.12
C ALA A 174 -12.09 17.13 3.64
N ILE A 175 -10.98 17.52 4.25
CA ILE A 175 -10.89 17.81 5.68
C ILE A 175 -10.36 19.22 5.87
N SER A 176 -10.90 19.91 6.87
CA SER A 176 -10.40 21.20 7.34
C SER A 176 -10.43 21.24 8.85
N ARG A 177 -9.50 21.96 9.46
CA ARG A 177 -9.54 22.26 10.89
C ARG A 177 -10.36 23.55 11.10
N ALA A 178 -11.27 23.53 12.07
CA ALA A 178 -12.35 24.52 12.16
C ALA A 178 -11.85 25.93 12.53
N ASP A 179 -10.81 26.03 13.35
CA ASP A 179 -10.23 27.29 13.87
C ASP A 179 -9.15 27.91 12.96
N THR A 180 -8.63 27.17 11.97
CA THR A 180 -7.61 27.64 11.03
C THR A 180 -8.14 27.89 9.62
N LEU A 181 -9.45 27.74 9.40
CA LEU A 181 -10.07 27.92 8.10
C LEU A 181 -9.87 29.36 7.59
N GLY A 182 -9.26 29.50 6.41
CA GLY A 182 -8.96 30.79 5.80
C GLY A 182 -7.70 31.47 6.36
N ILE A 183 -7.00 30.84 7.31
CA ILE A 183 -5.69 31.31 7.79
C ILE A 183 -4.61 30.71 6.88
N GLY A 184 -3.64 31.53 6.47
CA GLY A 184 -2.49 31.08 5.68
C GLY A 184 -1.41 30.43 6.54
N ALA A 185 -0.71 29.45 5.98
CA ALA A 185 0.41 28.80 6.66
C ALA A 185 1.53 29.79 7.01
N ALA A 186 2.17 29.58 8.16
CA ALA A 186 3.32 30.38 8.58
C ALA A 186 4.50 30.26 7.59
N PRO A 187 5.36 31.30 7.47
CA PRO A 187 6.57 31.22 6.67
C PRO A 187 7.49 30.07 7.08
N LEU A 188 8.17 29.48 6.10
CA LEU A 188 9.10 28.38 6.35
C LEU A 188 10.28 28.83 7.22
N THR A 189 10.61 28.03 8.22
CA THR A 189 11.84 28.15 9.00
C THR A 189 12.82 27.04 8.66
N LYS A 190 14.11 27.27 8.96
CA LYS A 190 15.15 26.26 8.75
C LYS A 190 14.89 25.02 9.61
N GLU A 191 14.42 25.23 10.83
CA GLU A 191 14.11 24.20 11.83
C GLU A 191 12.95 23.32 11.35
N PHE A 192 11.91 23.94 10.80
CA PHE A 192 10.77 23.22 10.22
C PHE A 192 11.23 22.33 9.06
N VAL A 193 11.98 22.88 8.10
CA VAL A 193 12.45 22.13 6.93
C VAL A 193 13.38 20.98 7.35
N LEU A 194 14.27 21.21 8.32
CA LEU A 194 15.14 20.17 8.87
C LEU A 194 14.33 19.06 9.55
N GLY A 195 13.32 19.43 10.35
CA GLY A 195 12.40 18.50 11.01
C GLY A 195 11.67 17.59 10.01
N ARG A 196 11.29 18.11 8.83
CA ARG A 196 10.67 17.29 7.76
C ARG A 196 11.62 16.21 7.23
N TYR A 197 12.89 16.53 7.00
CA TYR A 197 13.87 15.55 6.53
C TYR A 197 14.20 14.48 7.59
N ILE A 198 14.30 14.89 8.86
CA ILE A 198 14.47 13.95 9.98
C ILE A 198 13.26 13.02 10.09
N GLY A 199 12.05 13.58 10.11
CA GLY A 199 10.81 12.81 10.17
C GLY A 199 10.64 11.85 9.00
N ALA A 200 11.00 12.27 7.78
CA ALA A 200 10.96 11.41 6.60
C ALA A 200 11.93 10.23 6.73
N GLY A 201 13.11 10.44 7.33
CA GLY A 201 14.08 9.38 7.60
C GLY A 201 13.56 8.36 8.60
N HIS A 202 13.00 8.83 9.73
CA HIS A 202 12.37 7.95 10.72
C HIS A 202 11.19 7.17 10.12
N HIS A 203 10.33 7.85 9.35
CA HIS A 203 9.20 7.21 8.69
C HIS A 203 9.65 6.12 7.70
N LEU A 204 10.69 6.38 6.89
CA LEU A 204 11.22 5.40 5.93
C LEU A 204 11.72 4.13 6.64
N ILE A 205 12.57 4.29 7.66
CA ILE A 205 13.14 3.16 8.39
C ILE A 205 12.02 2.34 9.06
N ASN A 206 11.10 3.02 9.75
CA ASN A 206 9.99 2.36 10.44
C ASN A 206 9.08 1.63 9.45
N ARG A 207 8.75 2.26 8.30
CA ARG A 207 7.95 1.63 7.24
C ARG A 207 8.59 0.34 6.74
N VAL A 208 9.89 0.35 6.43
CA VAL A 208 10.60 -0.85 5.96
C VAL A 208 10.59 -1.95 7.02
N LYS A 209 10.96 -1.64 8.27
CA LYS A 209 10.96 -2.62 9.38
C LYS A 209 9.57 -3.22 9.62
N THR A 210 8.55 -2.36 9.66
CA THR A 210 7.16 -2.77 9.90
C THR A 210 6.72 -3.83 8.90
N TRP A 211 6.86 -3.56 7.59
CA TRP A 211 6.31 -4.46 6.57
C TRP A 211 7.16 -5.69 6.31
N LEU A 212 8.44 -5.68 6.68
CA LEU A 212 9.25 -6.90 6.76
C LEU A 212 8.81 -7.81 7.90
N GLN A 213 8.41 -7.22 9.03
CA GLN A 213 8.08 -7.95 10.24
C GLN A 213 6.61 -8.43 10.26
N PHE A 214 5.68 -7.63 9.73
CA PHE A 214 4.24 -7.88 9.81
C PHE A 214 3.80 -9.28 9.32
N PRO A 215 4.27 -9.80 8.17
CA PRO A 215 3.86 -11.11 7.70
C PRO A 215 4.35 -12.25 8.59
N GLN A 216 5.50 -12.06 9.26
CA GLN A 216 6.06 -13.05 10.17
C GLN A 216 5.16 -13.29 11.38
N TRP A 217 4.49 -12.24 11.87
CA TRP A 217 3.58 -12.38 13.01
C TRP A 217 2.28 -13.06 12.66
N PHE A 218 1.73 -12.77 11.47
CA PHE A 218 0.34 -13.08 11.19
C PHE A 218 0.08 -14.09 10.08
N TYR A 219 0.99 -14.26 9.11
CA TYR A 219 0.66 -14.92 7.84
C TYR A 219 1.63 -16.01 7.40
N MET A 220 2.79 -16.14 8.05
CA MET A 220 3.77 -17.20 7.77
C MET A 220 3.72 -18.36 8.79
N ASN A 221 2.65 -18.43 9.58
CA ASN A 221 2.47 -19.45 10.62
C ASN A 221 1.84 -20.76 10.11
N ASN A 222 1.32 -20.76 8.89
CA ASN A 222 0.69 -21.93 8.25
C ASN A 222 1.58 -22.51 7.15
N PRO A 223 1.37 -23.78 6.75
CA PRO A 223 2.01 -24.33 5.56
C PRO A 223 1.69 -23.52 4.28
N PRO A 224 2.56 -23.55 3.26
CA PRO A 224 2.27 -22.93 1.97
C PRO A 224 0.98 -23.49 1.36
N ASN A 225 0.31 -22.66 0.57
CA ASN A 225 -0.91 -22.96 -0.17
C ASN A 225 -2.15 -23.25 0.71
N VAL A 226 -2.08 -22.93 2.00
CA VAL A 226 -3.19 -23.04 2.96
C VAL A 226 -3.64 -21.65 3.38
N PHE A 227 -4.95 -21.45 3.46
CA PHE A 227 -5.56 -20.23 3.95
C PHE A 227 -5.89 -20.35 5.43
N GLU A 228 -5.68 -19.26 6.16
CA GLU A 228 -6.30 -19.03 7.47
C GLU A 228 -7.82 -18.89 7.31
N PRO A 229 -8.60 -19.35 8.30
CA PRO A 229 -10.02 -19.06 8.34
C PRO A 229 -10.32 -17.55 8.28
N PRO A 230 -11.45 -17.13 7.68
CA PRO A 230 -11.86 -15.74 7.67
C PRO A 230 -11.95 -15.17 9.09
N ARG A 231 -11.37 -13.99 9.29
CA ARG A 231 -11.41 -13.27 10.56
C ARG A 231 -11.36 -11.77 10.34
N ILE A 232 -11.70 -10.99 11.37
CA ILE A 232 -11.46 -9.54 11.37
C ILE A 232 -9.99 -9.29 11.10
N THR A 233 -9.70 -8.38 10.17
CA THR A 233 -8.35 -8.13 9.66
C THR A 233 -7.46 -7.56 10.78
N PRO A 234 -6.42 -8.27 11.24
CA PRO A 234 -5.52 -7.77 12.26
C PRO A 234 -4.81 -6.51 11.76
N GLY A 235 -4.87 -5.45 12.56
CA GLY A 235 -4.28 -4.17 12.18
C GLY A 235 -4.81 -3.57 10.89
N GLY A 236 -5.94 -4.05 10.39
CA GLY A 236 -6.58 -3.50 9.20
C GLY A 236 -7.78 -2.64 9.55
N LEU A 237 -8.66 -2.46 8.56
CA LEU A 237 -9.99 -1.92 8.80
C LEU A 237 -10.78 -2.89 9.69
N SER A 238 -11.31 -2.41 10.81
CA SER A 238 -12.03 -3.26 11.79
C SER A 238 -13.35 -3.83 11.26
N SER A 239 -13.96 -3.20 10.24
CA SER A 239 -15.15 -3.71 9.54
C SER A 239 -14.83 -4.70 8.40
N GLN A 240 -13.55 -5.00 8.17
CA GLN A 240 -13.11 -5.92 7.11
C GLN A 240 -12.79 -7.31 7.65
N PHE A 241 -13.38 -8.32 7.02
CA PHE A 241 -12.93 -9.70 7.15
C PHE A 241 -11.86 -10.02 6.12
N SER A 242 -10.89 -10.85 6.50
CA SER A 242 -9.85 -11.34 5.61
C SER A 242 -9.54 -12.80 5.86
N SER A 243 -9.15 -13.49 4.80
CA SER A 243 -8.54 -14.82 4.84
C SER A 243 -7.25 -14.73 4.05
N VAL A 244 -6.19 -15.28 4.61
CA VAL A 244 -4.80 -14.98 4.24
C VAL A 244 -3.99 -16.25 4.22
N GLY A 245 -2.99 -16.30 3.36
CA GLY A 245 -2.00 -17.37 3.33
C GLY A 245 -0.80 -16.92 2.52
N TYR A 246 0.12 -17.84 2.25
CA TYR A 246 1.14 -17.64 1.25
C TYR A 246 1.20 -18.85 0.32
N PHE A 247 1.56 -18.64 -0.93
CA PHE A 247 1.74 -19.70 -1.90
C PHE A 247 3.21 -20.04 -2.06
N GLU A 248 3.45 -21.28 -2.46
CA GLU A 248 4.74 -21.75 -2.95
C GLU A 248 4.47 -22.78 -4.06
N LEU A 249 4.92 -22.47 -5.27
CA LEU A 249 4.64 -23.24 -6.47
C LEU A 249 5.94 -23.57 -7.21
N GLU A 250 6.13 -24.86 -7.51
CA GLU A 250 7.19 -25.29 -8.42
C GLU A 250 6.86 -24.94 -9.87
N PRO A 251 7.86 -24.86 -10.76
CA PRO A 251 7.62 -24.62 -12.19
C PRO A 251 6.59 -25.60 -12.77
N GLY A 252 5.56 -25.05 -13.44
CA GLY A 252 4.47 -25.84 -14.03
C GLY A 252 3.37 -26.30 -13.07
N GLN A 253 3.43 -25.90 -11.79
CA GLN A 253 2.31 -26.08 -10.86
C GLN A 253 1.28 -24.95 -10.95
N ALA A 254 0.06 -25.26 -10.51
CA ALA A 254 -0.98 -24.28 -10.27
C ALA A 254 -1.64 -24.53 -8.91
N LEU A 255 -2.09 -23.45 -8.27
CA LEU A 255 -2.95 -23.51 -7.10
C LEU A 255 -4.39 -23.22 -7.52
N MET A 256 -5.29 -24.18 -7.30
CA MET A 256 -6.72 -23.98 -7.46
C MET A 256 -7.30 -23.52 -6.11
N VAL A 257 -7.98 -22.39 -6.11
CA VAL A 257 -8.68 -21.86 -4.93
C VAL A 257 -10.17 -21.79 -5.22
N THR A 258 -10.97 -22.38 -4.35
CA THR A 258 -12.43 -22.34 -4.44
C THR A 258 -13.00 -21.55 -3.27
N VAL A 259 -13.88 -20.59 -3.53
CA VAL A 259 -14.55 -19.79 -2.50
C VAL A 259 -16.02 -19.59 -2.88
N PRO A 260 -16.98 -19.65 -1.94
CA PRO A 260 -18.35 -19.23 -2.22
C PRO A 260 -18.40 -17.76 -2.67
N LYS A 261 -19.27 -17.45 -3.65
CA LYS A 261 -19.60 -16.04 -3.91
C LYS A 261 -20.38 -15.50 -2.72
N SER A 262 -19.84 -14.43 -2.12
CA SER A 262 -20.47 -13.75 -0.99
C SER A 262 -21.54 -12.76 -1.46
N ASP A 263 -22.47 -12.45 -0.56
CA ASP A 263 -23.41 -11.33 -0.62
C ASP A 263 -22.80 -10.01 -0.14
N ALA A 264 -21.57 -10.04 0.38
CA ALA A 264 -20.83 -8.83 0.74
C ALA A 264 -20.70 -7.91 -0.48
N PRO A 265 -20.98 -6.60 -0.34
CA PRO A 265 -20.84 -5.65 -1.44
C PRO A 265 -19.47 -5.69 -2.13
N TYR A 266 -18.41 -5.89 -1.36
CA TYR A 266 -17.06 -6.14 -1.88
C TYR A 266 -16.53 -7.49 -1.38
N GLN A 267 -16.12 -8.34 -2.33
CA GLN A 267 -15.36 -9.57 -2.11
C GLN A 267 -14.22 -9.59 -3.13
N GLY A 268 -12.98 -9.57 -2.68
CA GLY A 268 -11.79 -9.45 -3.54
C GLY A 268 -10.68 -10.44 -3.19
N PHE A 269 -10.00 -10.96 -4.23
CA PHE A 269 -8.78 -11.75 -4.12
C PHE A 269 -7.60 -11.00 -4.74
N GLN A 270 -6.43 -11.10 -4.11
CA GLN A 270 -5.17 -10.64 -4.69
C GLN A 270 -3.99 -11.53 -4.31
N LEU A 271 -2.95 -11.44 -5.15
CA LEU A 271 -1.59 -11.84 -4.81
C LEU A 271 -0.77 -10.66 -4.27
N GLY A 272 0.26 -10.99 -3.49
CA GLY A 272 1.35 -10.08 -3.16
C GLY A 272 2.71 -10.77 -3.17
N SER A 273 3.78 -10.00 -3.25
CA SER A 273 5.15 -10.53 -3.16
C SER A 273 5.61 -10.68 -1.72
N MET A 274 6.78 -11.28 -1.53
CA MET A 274 7.37 -11.48 -0.20
C MET A 274 7.74 -10.17 0.51
N TRP A 275 7.74 -9.04 -0.20
CA TRP A 275 7.85 -7.68 0.35
C TRP A 275 6.54 -7.14 0.96
N TYR A 276 5.51 -7.98 1.00
CA TYR A 276 4.19 -7.65 1.53
C TYR A 276 3.57 -6.42 0.86
N VAL A 277 3.67 -6.40 -0.47
CA VAL A 277 3.01 -5.45 -1.38
C VAL A 277 2.25 -6.23 -2.43
N SER A 278 1.23 -5.62 -3.04
CA SER A 278 0.54 -6.25 -4.17
C SER A 278 1.49 -6.47 -5.35
N LEU A 279 1.27 -7.53 -6.13
CA LEU A 279 1.97 -7.71 -7.42
C LEU A 279 1.55 -6.62 -8.42
N ASP A 280 2.16 -6.57 -9.60
CA ASP A 280 1.81 -5.59 -10.63
C ASP A 280 0.37 -5.77 -11.12
N TYR A 281 -0.52 -5.05 -10.46
CA TYR A 281 -1.93 -5.01 -10.79
C TYR A 281 -2.24 -3.91 -11.80
N ILE A 282 -1.27 -3.25 -12.45
CA ILE A 282 -1.55 -2.36 -13.58
C ILE A 282 -1.48 -3.16 -14.87
N ASN A 283 -0.43 -3.97 -15.02
CA ASN A 283 -0.13 -4.64 -16.28
C ASN A 283 -0.51 -6.12 -16.29
N HIS A 284 -0.75 -6.74 -15.12
CA HIS A 284 -1.06 -8.16 -14.99
C HIS A 284 -2.37 -8.41 -14.24
N GLN A 285 -2.97 -9.58 -14.48
CA GLN A 285 -4.16 -10.05 -13.75
C GLN A 285 -3.72 -10.76 -12.47
N THR A 286 -3.30 -9.99 -11.48
CA THR A 286 -2.79 -10.47 -10.17
C THR A 286 -3.86 -10.44 -9.07
N SER A 287 -5.06 -9.99 -9.42
CA SER A 287 -6.22 -9.83 -8.55
C SER A 287 -7.51 -9.95 -9.35
N LEU A 288 -8.57 -10.41 -8.69
CA LEU A 288 -9.95 -10.38 -9.18
C LEU A 288 -10.90 -10.18 -8.00
N ASN A 289 -11.92 -9.36 -8.20
CA ASN A 289 -13.06 -9.28 -7.28
C ASN A 289 -14.29 -10.04 -7.82
N SER A 290 -15.33 -10.16 -7.00
CA SER A 290 -16.53 -10.93 -7.32
C SER A 290 -17.33 -10.37 -8.51
N HIS A 291 -17.20 -9.07 -8.83
CA HIS A 291 -17.81 -8.47 -10.01
C HIS A 291 -17.06 -8.87 -11.29
N GLN A 292 -15.74 -9.00 -11.21
CA GLN A 292 -14.88 -9.39 -12.33
C GLN A 292 -14.83 -10.90 -12.55
N SER A 293 -15.06 -11.70 -11.51
CA SER A 293 -14.93 -13.15 -11.55
C SER A 293 -16.12 -13.85 -12.20
N HIS A 294 -15.86 -14.97 -12.88
CA HIS A 294 -16.90 -15.92 -13.24
C HIS A 294 -17.33 -16.74 -12.02
N VAL A 295 -18.63 -16.94 -11.89
CA VAL A 295 -19.26 -17.74 -10.83
C VAL A 295 -19.84 -18.98 -11.48
N ASP A 296 -19.42 -20.14 -11.02
CA ASP A 296 -19.89 -21.41 -11.54
C ASP A 296 -21.34 -21.69 -11.10
N PRO A 297 -22.06 -22.63 -11.76
CA PRO A 297 -23.47 -22.92 -11.44
C PRO A 297 -23.75 -23.35 -10.00
N ASP A 298 -22.73 -23.82 -9.26
CA ASP A 298 -22.82 -24.18 -7.85
C ASP A 298 -22.63 -22.98 -6.90
N GLY A 299 -22.58 -21.76 -7.42
CA GLY A 299 -22.47 -20.52 -6.65
C GLY A 299 -21.04 -20.21 -6.17
N LYS A 300 -20.02 -20.91 -6.68
CA LYS A 300 -18.63 -20.74 -6.26
C LYS A 300 -17.78 -20.02 -7.31
N ILE A 301 -16.77 -19.32 -6.83
CA ILE A 301 -15.69 -18.75 -7.63
C ILE A 301 -14.50 -19.69 -7.52
N ARG A 302 -13.97 -20.14 -8.66
CA ARG A 302 -12.77 -20.97 -8.75
C ARG A 302 -11.66 -20.18 -9.43
N LEU A 303 -10.58 -19.91 -8.71
CA LEU A 303 -9.41 -19.16 -9.18
C LEU A 303 -8.27 -20.13 -9.47
N VAL A 304 -7.60 -19.95 -10.62
CA VAL A 304 -6.38 -20.71 -10.95
C VAL A 304 -5.19 -19.78 -10.88
N ILE A 305 -4.33 -20.01 -9.89
CA ILE A 305 -3.12 -19.22 -9.67
C ILE A 305 -1.95 -19.98 -10.30
N SER A 306 -1.32 -19.37 -11.30
CA SER A 306 -0.17 -19.97 -12.00
C SER A 306 0.60 -18.90 -12.77
N ASP A 307 1.88 -19.19 -13.04
CA ASP A 307 2.73 -18.33 -13.86
C ASP A 307 2.25 -18.30 -15.32
N GLN A 308 1.98 -19.47 -15.89
CA GLN A 308 1.48 -19.59 -17.25
C GLN A 308 -0.04 -19.55 -17.30
N ASN A 309 -0.59 -18.84 -18.28
CA ASN A 309 -2.03 -18.74 -18.51
C ASN A 309 -2.59 -20.09 -18.98
N PRO A 310 -3.47 -20.74 -18.20
CA PRO A 310 -4.06 -22.03 -18.56
C PRO A 310 -5.30 -21.91 -19.46
N GLY A 311 -5.68 -20.70 -19.88
CA GLY A 311 -6.82 -20.43 -20.76
C GLY A 311 -8.17 -20.35 -20.06
N VAL A 312 -8.19 -20.12 -18.74
CA VAL A 312 -9.42 -19.99 -17.94
C VAL A 312 -9.72 -18.54 -17.59
N VAL A 313 -11.00 -18.21 -17.38
CA VAL A 313 -11.46 -16.84 -17.10
C VAL A 313 -10.92 -16.29 -15.79
N ASN A 314 -10.93 -17.10 -14.73
CA ASN A 314 -10.50 -16.74 -13.38
C ASN A 314 -9.02 -17.07 -13.14
N TRP A 315 -8.17 -16.84 -14.14
CA TRP A 315 -6.72 -17.02 -13.99
C TRP A 315 -6.14 -15.85 -13.18
N ILE A 316 -5.21 -16.15 -12.28
CA ILE A 316 -4.43 -15.14 -11.55
C ILE A 316 -2.95 -15.41 -11.80
N GLU A 317 -2.26 -14.42 -12.35
CA GLU A 317 -0.86 -14.54 -12.77
C GLU A 317 0.08 -14.30 -11.59
N THR A 318 1.07 -15.18 -11.41
CA THR A 318 2.11 -15.02 -10.37
C THR A 318 3.25 -14.10 -10.79
N VAL A 319 3.33 -13.71 -12.06
CA VAL A 319 4.33 -12.77 -12.61
C VAL A 319 5.75 -13.23 -12.28
N GLY A 320 6.06 -14.51 -12.53
CA GLY A 320 7.36 -15.10 -12.22
C GLY A 320 7.64 -15.39 -10.74
N HIS A 321 6.73 -15.05 -9.81
CA HIS A 321 6.94 -15.32 -8.39
C HIS A 321 6.69 -16.79 -8.07
N ARG A 322 7.69 -17.43 -7.45
CA ARG A 322 7.59 -18.79 -6.90
C ARG A 322 6.82 -18.81 -5.57
N ARG A 323 6.97 -17.73 -4.79
CA ARG A 323 6.31 -17.52 -3.50
C ARG A 323 5.71 -16.12 -3.40
N GLY A 324 4.67 -16.00 -2.59
CA GLY A 324 4.03 -14.72 -2.30
C GLY A 324 2.80 -14.90 -1.44
N PHE A 325 2.10 -13.81 -1.13
CA PHE A 325 0.90 -13.84 -0.30
C PHE A 325 -0.37 -14.05 -1.11
N LEU A 326 -1.34 -14.70 -0.46
CA LEU A 326 -2.71 -14.89 -0.91
C LEU A 326 -3.61 -14.10 0.04
N LYS A 327 -4.53 -13.29 -0.48
CA LYS A 327 -5.46 -12.56 0.40
C LYS A 327 -6.83 -12.39 -0.21
N PHE A 328 -7.82 -12.88 0.53
CA PHE A 328 -9.22 -12.50 0.37
C PHE A 328 -9.60 -11.38 1.33
N ARG A 329 -10.51 -10.52 0.89
CA ARG A 329 -11.17 -9.51 1.71
C ARG A 329 -12.67 -9.50 1.45
N TRP A 330 -13.43 -9.31 2.52
CA TRP A 330 -14.85 -8.97 2.47
C TRP A 330 -15.06 -7.67 3.24
N GLN A 331 -15.83 -6.77 2.66
CA GLN A 331 -16.17 -5.49 3.28
C GLN A 331 -17.66 -5.23 3.23
N ARG A 332 -18.10 -4.33 4.12
CA ARG A 332 -19.51 -3.94 4.27
C ARG A 332 -20.42 -5.13 4.54
N THR A 333 -19.92 -6.09 5.31
CA THR A 333 -20.69 -7.28 5.64
C THR A 333 -21.78 -6.93 6.65
N ASN A 334 -22.95 -7.59 6.53
CA ASN A 334 -24.05 -7.47 7.49
C ASN A 334 -24.07 -8.62 8.51
N ARG A 335 -23.18 -9.60 8.32
CA ARG A 335 -22.94 -10.74 9.19
C ARG A 335 -21.44 -11.07 9.24
N PRO A 336 -20.97 -11.82 10.25
CA PRO A 336 -19.64 -12.40 10.22
C PRO A 336 -19.44 -13.32 9.01
N ILE A 337 -18.21 -13.34 8.48
CA ILE A 337 -17.76 -14.32 7.48
C ILE A 337 -17.21 -15.52 8.25
N LEU A 338 -17.81 -16.69 8.03
CA LEU A 338 -17.47 -17.93 8.74
C LEU A 338 -16.51 -18.80 7.90
N ASP A 339 -15.98 -19.85 8.50
CA ASP A 339 -15.05 -20.78 7.85
C ASP A 339 -15.61 -21.36 6.54
N GLU A 340 -16.91 -21.67 6.50
CA GLU A 340 -17.62 -22.19 5.31
C GLU A 340 -17.78 -21.16 4.18
N ASP A 341 -17.70 -19.86 4.49
CA ASP A 341 -17.65 -18.78 3.51
C ASP A 341 -16.23 -18.53 2.97
N GLY A 342 -15.23 -19.17 3.59
CA GLY A 342 -13.82 -18.99 3.31
C GLY A 342 -13.30 -19.78 2.10
N PRO A 343 -12.08 -19.45 1.64
CA PRO A 343 -11.44 -20.16 0.54
C PRO A 343 -10.90 -21.53 0.97
N ALA A 344 -11.04 -22.51 0.09
CA ALA A 344 -10.35 -23.80 0.16
C ALA A 344 -9.32 -23.90 -0.97
N GLY A 345 -8.05 -24.12 -0.60
CA GLY A 345 -6.94 -24.30 -1.54
C GLY A 345 -6.63 -25.78 -1.80
N ARG A 346 -6.30 -26.12 -3.06
CA ARG A 346 -5.70 -27.41 -3.44
C ARG A 346 -4.60 -27.18 -4.48
N SER A 347 -3.37 -27.61 -4.19
CA SER A 347 -2.25 -27.58 -5.13
C SER A 347 -2.20 -28.86 -5.98
N GLY A 348 -1.76 -28.74 -7.23
CA GLY A 348 -1.60 -29.87 -8.14
C GLY A 348 -0.88 -29.48 -9.44
N GLY A 349 -0.47 -30.48 -10.22
CA GLY A 349 0.11 -30.24 -11.55
C GLY A 349 -0.95 -29.74 -12.55
N LEU A 350 -0.54 -28.84 -13.46
CA LEU A 350 -1.37 -28.42 -14.60
C LEU A 350 -1.67 -29.64 -15.49
N ARG A 351 -2.89 -30.18 -15.41
CA ARG A 351 -3.37 -31.17 -16.38
C ARG A 351 -4.06 -30.42 -17.53
N PRO A 352 -3.72 -30.68 -18.81
CA PRO A 352 -4.25 -29.90 -19.93
C PRO A 352 -5.78 -29.92 -20.12
N HIS A 353 -6.55 -30.75 -19.40
CA HIS A 353 -7.98 -30.95 -19.67
C HIS A 353 -8.80 -31.34 -18.42
N GLN A 354 -8.81 -30.53 -17.36
CA GLN A 354 -9.99 -30.52 -16.50
C GLN A 354 -10.96 -29.50 -17.04
N SER A 355 -12.17 -29.94 -17.39
CA SER A 355 -13.25 -29.11 -17.94
C SER A 355 -13.61 -28.02 -16.94
N LEU A 356 -12.94 -26.88 -17.08
CA LEU A 356 -13.34 -25.59 -16.54
C LEU A 356 -13.93 -24.82 -17.73
N ALA A 357 -15.07 -24.17 -17.53
CA ALA A 357 -15.81 -23.53 -18.61
C ALA A 357 -14.91 -22.58 -19.42
N THR A 358 -14.66 -22.93 -20.68
CA THR A 358 -14.04 -22.05 -21.66
C THR A 358 -15.09 -21.07 -22.16
N VAL A 359 -15.21 -19.92 -21.49
CA VAL A 359 -16.09 -18.83 -21.93
C VAL A 359 -15.27 -17.80 -22.73
N PRO A 360 -15.78 -17.30 -23.88
CA PRO A 360 -15.08 -16.28 -24.65
C PRO A 360 -14.74 -15.03 -23.83
N ARG A 361 -13.49 -14.58 -23.99
CA ARG A 361 -12.86 -13.42 -23.35
C ARG A 361 -13.78 -12.18 -23.39
N ARG A 362 -13.98 -11.49 -22.26
CA ARG A 362 -14.23 -10.04 -22.29
C ARG A 362 -12.88 -9.36 -22.61
N PRO A 363 -12.85 -8.34 -23.48
CA PRO A 363 -11.59 -7.67 -23.82
C PRO A 363 -10.93 -7.12 -22.55
N HIS A 364 -9.60 -7.25 -22.47
CA HIS A 364 -8.80 -6.60 -21.44
C HIS A 364 -9.07 -5.10 -21.50
N ARG A 365 -9.80 -4.58 -20.53
CA ARG A 365 -9.74 -3.14 -20.28
C ARG A 365 -8.39 -2.91 -19.62
N HIS A 366 -7.52 -2.17 -20.31
CA HIS A 366 -6.31 -1.65 -19.67
C HIS A 366 -6.71 -1.03 -18.33
N ARG A 367 -6.00 -1.44 -17.28
CA ARG A 367 -6.18 -0.95 -15.93
C ARG A 367 -5.67 0.50 -15.92
N ALA A 368 -6.51 1.44 -16.35
CA ALA A 368 -6.16 2.85 -16.30
C ALA A 368 -6.08 3.23 -14.82
N ALA A 369 -4.87 3.47 -14.33
CA ALA A 369 -4.67 3.97 -12.98
C ALA A 369 -5.54 5.21 -12.81
N VAL A 370 -6.43 5.19 -11.80
CA VAL A 370 -7.22 6.35 -11.41
C VAL A 370 -6.24 7.37 -10.84
N ALA A 371 -5.70 8.23 -11.71
CA ALA A 371 -4.92 9.38 -11.27
C ALA A 371 -5.86 10.33 -10.56
N VAL A 372 -5.63 10.57 -9.27
CA VAL A 372 -6.43 11.49 -8.43
C VAL A 372 -6.17 12.92 -8.87
N PRO A 373 -7.15 13.66 -9.42
CA PRO A 373 -7.04 15.10 -9.53
C PRO A 373 -7.55 15.70 -8.21
N ASN A 374 -6.64 16.26 -7.42
CA ASN A 374 -7.01 17.13 -6.30
C ASN A 374 -7.60 18.43 -6.88
N ARG A 375 -8.93 18.53 -6.96
CA ARG A 375 -9.61 19.83 -7.14
C ARG A 375 -10.11 20.30 -5.78
N CYS A 376 -9.57 21.42 -5.31
CA CYS A 376 -10.20 22.18 -4.23
C CYS A 376 -11.59 22.66 -4.71
N PRO A 377 -12.64 22.58 -3.87
CA PRO A 377 -13.89 23.27 -4.17
C PRO A 377 -13.65 24.78 -4.10
N THR A 378 -13.74 25.48 -5.22
CA THR A 378 -13.85 26.95 -5.20
C THR A 378 -15.25 27.30 -4.75
N ASN A 379 -15.38 27.93 -3.58
CA ASN A 379 -16.65 28.48 -3.11
C ASN A 379 -17.18 29.48 -4.14
N GLY A 380 -18.40 29.22 -4.63
CA GLY A 380 -19.14 30.14 -5.48
C GLY A 380 -19.38 31.46 -4.75
N ARG A 381 -18.73 32.52 -5.23
CA ARG A 381 -19.26 33.88 -5.14
C ARG A 381 -19.38 34.37 -6.57
N GLY A 382 -20.60 34.74 -6.96
CA GLY A 382 -20.89 35.26 -8.29
C GLY A 382 -20.07 36.51 -8.58
N ASP A 383 -19.66 36.65 -9.83
CA ASP A 383 -19.20 37.91 -10.37
C ASP A 383 -19.93 38.13 -11.71
N PRO A 384 -20.69 39.23 -11.87
CA PRO A 384 -21.40 39.51 -13.09
C PRO A 384 -20.45 40.25 -14.04
N ASN A 385 -20.00 39.59 -15.10
CA ASN A 385 -19.74 40.32 -16.34
C ASN A 385 -19.73 39.40 -17.56
N ALA A 386 -20.61 39.76 -18.48
CA ALA A 386 -20.83 39.13 -19.75
C ALA A 386 -19.73 39.46 -20.76
N GLY A 387 -19.47 38.51 -21.65
CA GLY A 387 -19.19 38.77 -23.05
C GLY A 387 -17.74 38.97 -23.45
N LEU A 388 -17.15 37.94 -24.08
CA LEU A 388 -16.45 38.09 -25.36
C LEU A 388 -16.14 36.71 -25.94
N ALA A 389 -16.87 36.37 -27.00
CA ALA A 389 -16.65 35.18 -27.81
C ALA A 389 -15.51 35.44 -28.82
N VAL A 390 -14.59 34.48 -28.97
CA VAL A 390 -13.66 34.43 -30.10
C VAL A 390 -13.68 33.02 -30.69
N LYS A 391 -13.98 32.94 -31.99
CA LYS A 391 -14.05 31.72 -32.82
C LYS A 391 -12.65 31.20 -33.20
N PRO A 392 -12.50 29.91 -33.56
CA PRO A 392 -11.21 29.30 -33.91
C PRO A 392 -10.85 29.51 -35.39
N HIS A 393 -9.56 29.63 -35.69
CA HIS A 393 -9.05 29.61 -37.07
C HIS A 393 -8.07 28.44 -37.30
N GLU A 394 -8.23 27.84 -38.47
CA GLU A 394 -7.54 26.68 -39.02
C GLU A 394 -6.07 26.92 -39.42
N SER A 395 -5.42 25.77 -39.58
CA SER A 395 -4.07 25.42 -40.04
C SER A 395 -3.45 26.22 -41.19
N VAL A 396 -2.13 26.45 -41.07
CA VAL A 396 -1.19 26.49 -42.21
C VAL A 396 0.08 25.69 -41.84
N ARG A 397 0.56 24.86 -42.78
CA ARG A 397 1.69 23.93 -42.65
C ARG A 397 2.96 24.47 -43.33
N THR A 398 4.11 24.14 -42.71
CA THR A 398 5.49 23.89 -43.26
C THR A 398 6.43 25.09 -43.51
N PRO A 399 7.76 24.89 -43.62
CA PRO A 399 8.67 24.13 -42.73
C PRO A 399 10.04 24.85 -42.50
N ARG A 400 10.77 24.55 -41.41
CA ARG A 400 12.25 24.38 -41.42
C ARG A 400 12.79 23.88 -40.07
N GLN A 401 13.72 22.93 -40.19
CA GLN A 401 14.41 22.18 -39.15
C GLN A 401 15.57 22.98 -38.51
N ALA A 402 16.02 22.44 -37.37
CA ALA A 402 17.37 22.51 -36.79
C ALA A 402 17.67 23.68 -35.84
N CYS A 403 17.60 23.40 -34.53
CA CYS A 403 18.67 23.66 -33.55
C CYS A 403 18.15 23.46 -32.11
N LEU A 404 18.24 22.25 -31.53
CA LEU A 404 18.54 22.06 -30.09
C LEU A 404 18.76 20.57 -29.73
N VAL A 405 19.84 19.96 -30.23
CA VAL A 405 20.39 18.73 -29.62
C VAL A 405 21.91 18.89 -29.57
N ARG A 406 22.40 19.57 -28.54
CA ARG A 406 23.84 19.65 -28.26
C ARG A 406 24.09 19.86 -26.77
N TRP A 407 23.68 18.90 -25.96
CA TRP A 407 24.24 18.60 -24.64
C TRP A 407 23.93 17.12 -24.37
N LEU A 408 24.90 16.35 -23.88
CA LEU A 408 24.93 14.86 -23.79
C LEU A 408 25.62 14.10 -24.94
N ARG A 409 26.83 14.52 -25.32
CA ARG A 409 27.87 13.61 -25.85
C ARG A 409 29.25 14.07 -25.38
N GLY A 410 29.65 13.60 -24.21
CA GLY A 410 31.00 13.74 -23.69
C GLY A 410 31.19 12.71 -22.60
N VAL A 411 32.27 11.95 -22.69
CA VAL A 411 32.64 10.79 -21.84
C VAL A 411 32.03 9.47 -22.32
N PHE A 412 32.64 8.85 -23.33
CA PHE A 412 33.19 7.49 -23.27
C PHE A 412 34.03 7.22 -24.53
N HIS A 413 35.16 6.52 -24.32
CA HIS A 413 36.12 5.93 -25.29
C HIS A 413 37.38 6.70 -25.73
N ARG A 414 38.49 6.34 -25.06
CA ARG A 414 39.75 5.84 -25.66
C ARG A 414 40.25 4.72 -24.72
N ALA A 415 40.94 3.65 -25.09
CA ALA A 415 41.21 2.88 -26.31
C ALA A 415 41.91 1.59 -25.80
N ALA A 416 41.84 0.48 -26.52
CA ALA A 416 42.33 -0.83 -26.09
C ALA A 416 43.74 -1.20 -26.62
N ALA A 417 44.51 -1.90 -25.76
CA ALA A 417 45.43 -3.04 -26.02
C ALA A 417 46.83 -2.82 -26.69
N PRO A 418 47.74 -3.84 -26.73
CA PRO A 418 48.30 -4.69 -25.64
C PRO A 418 49.85 -4.92 -25.74
N ALA A 419 50.52 -5.50 -24.72
CA ALA A 419 51.73 -6.36 -24.87
C ALA A 419 52.25 -6.95 -23.54
N GLY A 420 52.72 -8.21 -23.57
CA GLY A 420 53.99 -8.57 -22.90
C GLY A 420 53.98 -9.58 -21.74
N ARG A 421 54.47 -10.80 -22.01
CA ARG A 421 54.66 -11.97 -21.13
C ARG A 421 55.81 -11.85 -20.09
N ARG A 422 55.80 -12.84 -19.17
CA ARG A 422 56.88 -13.46 -18.34
C ARG A 422 56.95 -12.92 -16.90
N GLY A 423 57.04 -13.70 -15.82
CA GLY A 423 57.17 -15.14 -15.60
C GLY A 423 57.98 -15.39 -14.32
N ARG A 424 57.65 -16.49 -13.59
CA ARG A 424 58.45 -17.15 -12.51
C ARG A 424 58.60 -16.38 -11.19
N ARG A 425 58.85 -16.97 -10.01
CA ARG A 425 58.75 -18.29 -9.33
C ARG A 425 59.26 -17.99 -7.91
N GLY A 426 58.88 -18.79 -6.91
CA GLY A 426 59.63 -18.94 -5.64
C GLY A 426 58.86 -18.39 -4.44
N ALA A 427 58.10 -19.20 -3.70
CA ALA A 427 58.51 -20.26 -2.78
C ALA A 427 59.02 -19.76 -1.41
N ALA A 428 58.23 -20.15 -0.41
CA ALA A 428 58.65 -20.85 0.81
C ALA A 428 58.83 -20.08 2.13
N ARG A 429 58.11 -20.64 3.13
CA ARG A 429 58.42 -20.76 4.57
C ARG A 429 58.23 -19.48 5.41
N ARG A 430 57.73 -19.52 6.66
CA ARG A 430 57.51 -20.60 7.63
C ARG A 430 56.61 -20.10 8.77
N GLN A 431 55.72 -20.98 9.24
CA GLN A 431 55.40 -21.32 10.64
C GLN A 431 55.25 -20.23 11.72
N ARG A 432 54.08 -20.21 12.39
CA ARG A 432 53.79 -20.67 13.79
C ARG A 432 52.32 -20.26 14.12
N ARG A 433 51.34 -21.16 14.35
CA ARG A 433 50.99 -21.89 15.60
C ARG A 433 51.08 -20.98 16.84
N CYS A 434 50.07 -20.78 17.70
CA CYS A 434 49.13 -21.72 18.30
C CYS A 434 47.85 -21.03 18.82
N SER A 435 46.83 -21.87 18.97
CA SER A 435 45.54 -21.70 19.63
C SER A 435 45.56 -22.00 21.15
N ARG A 436 44.52 -21.51 21.85
CA ARG A 436 43.78 -22.06 23.03
C ARG A 436 43.86 -21.33 24.39
N SER A 437 42.64 -21.10 24.91
CA SER A 437 42.09 -20.77 26.26
C SER A 437 42.55 -21.72 27.40
N PRO A 438 42.05 -21.72 28.68
CA PRO A 438 40.85 -21.10 29.29
C PRO A 438 40.97 -20.63 30.80
N ASP A 439 39.79 -20.42 31.43
CA ASP A 439 39.43 -20.40 32.88
C ASP A 439 39.66 -19.10 33.69
N VAL A 440 38.90 -18.65 34.72
CA VAL A 440 37.56 -18.80 35.37
C VAL A 440 37.68 -18.01 36.72
N VAL A 441 36.56 -17.69 37.40
CA VAL A 441 36.36 -17.29 38.84
C VAL A 441 35.77 -15.87 39.00
N ALA A 442 34.83 -15.51 39.88
CA ALA A 442 33.60 -16.05 40.49
C ALA A 442 33.03 -14.96 41.43
N ALA A 443 31.81 -15.17 41.96
CA ALA A 443 31.13 -14.50 43.10
C ALA A 443 30.32 -13.21 42.79
N ARG A 444 29.12 -12.93 43.35
CA ARG A 444 28.19 -13.55 44.32
C ARG A 444 26.86 -12.76 44.25
N THR A 445 25.72 -13.39 44.56
CA THR A 445 24.39 -12.81 44.91
C THR A 445 24.06 -13.27 46.37
N PRO A 446 22.94 -12.94 47.06
CA PRO A 446 21.81 -11.98 46.92
C PRO A 446 21.58 -11.22 48.29
N PRO A 447 20.39 -10.75 48.79
CA PRO A 447 19.00 -10.79 48.29
C PRO A 447 18.10 -9.53 48.47
N SER A 448 16.90 -9.60 47.86
CA SER A 448 15.69 -8.80 48.17
C SER A 448 15.13 -9.11 49.57
N PRO A 449 14.25 -8.27 50.16
CA PRO A 449 12.81 -8.53 50.00
C PRO A 449 11.84 -7.31 50.11
N THR A 450 10.61 -7.55 49.62
CA THR A 450 9.28 -7.10 50.11
C THR A 450 8.84 -5.62 50.13
N GLY A 451 7.60 -5.38 49.68
CA GLY A 451 6.70 -4.42 50.35
C GLY A 451 5.70 -3.72 49.43
N ALA A 452 4.41 -3.98 49.66
CA ALA A 452 3.24 -3.38 49.02
C ALA A 452 3.15 -1.85 49.12
N GLN A 453 2.62 -1.21 48.07
CA GLN A 453 1.41 -0.37 48.07
C GLN A 453 0.98 -0.06 46.64
#